data_AF-A0A8J3N2B9-F1
#
_entry.id   AF-A0A8J3N2B9-F1
#
_cell.length_a   1.000
_cell.length_b   1.000
_cell.length_c   1.000
_cell.angle_alpha   90.00
_cell.angle_beta   90.00
_cell.angle_gamma   90.00
#
_symmetry.space_group_name_H-M   'P 1'
#
loop_
_entity.id
_entity.type
_entity.pdbx_description
1 polymer ?
#
loop_
_entity_poly.entity_id
_entity_poly.type
_entity_poly.pdbx_seq_one_letter_code
_entity_poly.pdbx_strand_id
1 'polypeptide(L)'
;MPFNPAIYPADWKPNGKEKKLKAGNVCEGCGAPNRSIAENLQTHEPYMVHLSIAHKRQYETWKEDAETMVLCQRCHRRFDRKFRRKGGRRYHTPVGYASVYIEYKGQRVLVEMAKTLDDLRDVIAALPDPVDIEIQLVVILAVVGNGHYRKEEGDLLTIAEYGACIGLAPLM
;
A
#
# COMPACT_ATOMS: atom_id res chain seq x y z
N MET A 1 2.20 2.04 6.48
CA MET A 1 3.23 2.76 5.72
C MET A 1 3.15 4.25 6.01
N PRO A 2 4.25 5.02 5.92
CA PRO A 2 4.16 6.47 5.78
C PRO A 2 3.35 6.82 4.51
N PHE A 3 2.56 7.88 4.54
CA PHE A 3 1.81 8.34 3.39
C PHE A 3 2.78 8.84 2.30
N ASN A 4 2.79 8.19 1.13
CA ASN A 4 3.55 8.64 -0.02
C ASN A 4 2.57 9.05 -1.14
N PRO A 5 2.40 10.35 -1.41
CA PRO A 5 1.45 10.82 -2.43
C PRO A 5 1.84 10.38 -3.85
N ALA A 6 3.11 10.06 -4.11
CA ALA A 6 3.59 9.68 -5.44
C ALA A 6 3.06 8.32 -5.94
N ILE A 7 2.56 7.48 -5.03
CA ILE A 7 2.02 6.15 -5.35
C ILE A 7 0.53 6.25 -5.74
N TYR A 8 -0.16 7.33 -5.38
CA TYR A 8 -1.60 7.44 -5.61
C TYR A 8 -1.89 7.96 -7.02
N PRO A 9 -2.94 7.43 -7.68
CA PRO A 9 -3.48 8.02 -8.91
C PRO A 9 -3.88 9.48 -8.71
N ALA A 10 -3.73 10.29 -9.76
CA ALA A 10 -3.98 11.74 -9.71
C ALA A 10 -5.45 12.08 -9.35
N ASP A 11 -6.40 11.21 -9.70
CA ASP A 11 -7.84 11.35 -9.49
C ASP A 11 -8.34 10.82 -8.12
N TRP A 12 -7.43 10.34 -7.26
CA TRP A 12 -7.78 9.76 -5.96
C TRP A 12 -8.60 10.69 -5.05
N LYS A 13 -8.26 11.99 -5.00
CA LYS A 13 -8.94 12.98 -4.15
C LYS A 13 -10.41 13.20 -4.58
N PRO A 14 -10.72 13.50 -5.87
CA PRO A 14 -12.09 13.55 -6.38
C PRO A 14 -12.92 12.30 -6.08
N ASN A 15 -12.35 11.11 -6.35
CA ASN A 15 -13.01 9.82 -6.14
C ASN A 15 -13.42 9.61 -4.68
N GLY A 16 -12.69 10.22 -3.74
CA GLY A 16 -12.94 10.04 -2.32
C GLY A 16 -14.25 10.65 -1.81
N LYS A 17 -14.75 11.73 -2.43
CA LYS A 17 -16.05 12.31 -2.07
C LYS A 17 -17.19 11.46 -2.62
N GLU A 18 -17.06 11.01 -3.86
CA GLU A 18 -18.06 10.17 -4.53
C GLU A 18 -18.23 8.82 -3.84
N LYS A 19 -17.12 8.15 -3.47
CA LYS A 19 -17.16 6.88 -2.72
C LYS A 19 -17.92 7.01 -1.40
N LYS A 20 -17.71 8.11 -0.65
CA LYS A 20 -18.48 8.40 0.57
C LYS A 20 -19.96 8.61 0.30
N LEU A 21 -20.31 9.29 -0.80
CA LEU A 21 -21.70 9.51 -1.18
C LEU A 21 -22.39 8.19 -1.57
N LYS A 22 -21.73 7.32 -2.34
CA LYS A 22 -22.21 5.98 -2.70
C LYS A 22 -22.44 5.10 -1.47
N ALA A 23 -21.58 5.22 -0.46
CA ALA A 23 -21.76 4.54 0.83
C ALA A 23 -22.81 5.20 1.74
N GLY A 24 -23.70 6.06 1.22
CA GLY A 24 -24.73 6.76 2.01
C GLY A 24 -24.16 7.72 3.05
N ASN A 25 -22.89 8.11 2.92
CA ASN A 25 -22.16 8.94 3.88
C ASN A 25 -22.15 8.34 5.31
N VAL A 26 -22.16 7.01 5.41
CA VAL A 26 -22.04 6.24 6.65
C VAL A 26 -20.81 5.34 6.64
N CYS A 27 -20.32 4.98 7.81
CA CYS A 27 -19.25 3.99 7.97
C CYS A 27 -19.77 2.58 7.62
N GLU A 28 -19.17 1.92 6.63
CA GLU A 28 -19.53 0.55 6.23
C GLU A 28 -19.20 -0.50 7.32
N GLY A 29 -18.34 -0.15 8.29
CA GLY A 29 -17.98 -1.05 9.38
C GLY A 29 -18.85 -0.94 10.64
N CYS A 30 -19.51 0.20 10.89
CA CYS A 30 -20.31 0.39 12.10
C CYS A 30 -21.55 1.28 11.96
N GLY A 31 -21.89 1.72 10.75
CA GLY A 31 -23.07 2.56 10.46
C GLY A 31 -22.98 4.02 10.90
N ALA A 32 -21.88 4.46 11.53
CA ALA A 32 -21.75 5.83 12.03
C ALA A 32 -21.83 6.87 10.89
N PRO A 33 -22.71 7.89 10.97
CA PRO A 33 -22.80 8.94 9.96
C PRO A 33 -21.56 9.82 9.91
N ASN A 34 -21.24 10.35 8.73
CA ASN A 34 -20.19 11.35 8.58
C ASN A 34 -20.58 12.65 9.28
N ARG A 35 -19.61 13.28 9.96
CA ARG A 35 -19.76 14.54 10.72
C ARG A 35 -20.75 14.49 11.89
N SER A 36 -21.22 13.31 12.30
CA SER A 36 -21.97 13.19 13.56
C SER A 36 -21.06 13.39 14.76
N ILE A 37 -21.63 13.83 15.88
CA ILE A 37 -20.94 13.83 17.17
C ILE A 37 -21.09 12.44 17.80
N ALA A 38 -19.98 11.88 18.26
CA ALA A 38 -19.93 10.65 19.03
C ALA A 38 -19.14 10.90 20.32
N GLU A 39 -19.29 10.02 21.30
CA GLU A 39 -18.60 10.15 22.58
C GLU A 39 -17.46 9.14 22.67
N ASN A 40 -16.32 9.58 23.20
CA ASN A 40 -15.21 8.69 23.50
C ASN A 40 -15.55 7.85 24.75
N LEU A 41 -15.60 6.52 24.60
CA LEU A 41 -15.93 5.60 25.70
C LEU A 41 -14.96 5.65 26.89
N GLN A 42 -13.76 6.21 26.72
CA GLN A 42 -12.75 6.29 27.77
C GLN A 42 -12.69 7.66 28.44
N THR A 43 -12.78 8.76 27.67
CA THR A 43 -12.65 10.13 28.20
C THR A 43 -13.99 10.84 28.36
N HIS A 44 -15.09 10.28 27.85
CA HIS A 44 -16.41 10.89 27.77
C HIS A 44 -16.46 12.21 26.98
N GLU A 45 -15.39 12.53 26.25
CA GLU A 45 -15.34 13.74 25.44
C GLU A 45 -16.07 13.53 24.11
N PRO A 46 -16.86 14.52 23.66
CA PRO A 46 -17.46 14.49 22.34
C PRO A 46 -16.39 14.67 21.27
N TYR A 47 -16.50 13.91 20.19
CA TYR A 47 -15.65 14.05 19.00
C TYR A 47 -16.48 13.95 17.72
N MET A 48 -15.99 14.60 16.67
CA MET A 48 -16.63 14.53 15.36
C MET A 48 -16.18 13.28 14.60
N VAL A 49 -17.15 12.51 14.09
CA VAL A 49 -16.87 11.35 13.24
C VAL A 49 -16.46 11.83 11.86
N HIS A 50 -15.24 11.50 11.45
CA HIS A 50 -14.79 11.66 10.07
C HIS A 50 -14.67 10.30 9.38
N LEU A 51 -15.25 10.21 8.18
CA LEU A 51 -15.08 9.06 7.31
C LEU A 51 -13.81 9.20 6.46
N SER A 52 -13.11 8.09 6.34
CA SER A 52 -11.89 7.89 5.56
C SER A 52 -12.09 6.71 4.61
N ILE A 53 -11.26 6.62 3.57
CA ILE A 53 -11.32 5.53 2.61
C ILE A 53 -10.14 4.61 2.88
N ALA A 54 -10.43 3.32 3.00
CA ALA A 54 -9.45 2.26 3.15
C ALA A 54 -9.47 1.38 1.90
N HIS A 55 -8.29 0.97 1.41
CA HIS A 55 -8.21 -0.08 0.40
C HIS A 55 -8.53 -1.42 1.06
N LYS A 56 -9.32 -2.27 0.39
CA LYS A 56 -9.57 -3.63 0.90
C LYS A 56 -8.29 -4.47 0.89
N ARG A 57 -7.36 -4.16 -0.03
CA ARG A 57 -6.04 -4.78 -0.18
C ARG A 57 -4.95 -3.73 0.02
N GLN A 58 -3.98 -4.02 0.88
CA GLN A 58 -3.06 -3.03 1.45
C GLN A 58 -2.05 -2.40 0.47
N TYR A 59 -1.84 -3.01 -0.71
CA TYR A 59 -0.82 -2.61 -1.68
C TYR A 59 -1.40 -2.21 -3.05
N GLU A 60 -2.71 -2.03 -3.15
CA GLU A 60 -3.37 -1.57 -4.38
C GLU A 60 -3.49 -0.03 -4.44
N THR A 61 -2.64 0.71 -3.72
CA THR A 61 -2.67 2.19 -3.64
C THR A 61 -2.46 2.88 -4.97
N TRP A 62 -1.82 2.20 -5.91
CA TRP A 62 -1.54 2.66 -7.28
C TRP A 62 -2.66 2.36 -8.27
N LYS A 63 -3.65 1.55 -7.88
CA LYS A 63 -4.69 1.04 -8.78
C LYS A 63 -5.94 1.93 -8.68
N GLU A 64 -6.31 2.58 -9.79
CA GLU A 64 -7.47 3.50 -9.89
C GLU A 64 -8.79 2.83 -9.48
N ASP A 65 -9.01 1.60 -9.93
CA ASP A 65 -10.18 0.77 -9.68
C ASP A 65 -10.01 -0.15 -8.46
N ALA A 66 -9.07 0.14 -7.56
CA ALA A 66 -8.88 -0.62 -6.34
C ALA A 66 -10.19 -0.70 -5.54
N GLU A 67 -10.48 -1.89 -5.03
CA GLU A 67 -11.62 -2.08 -4.14
C GLU A 67 -11.35 -1.31 -2.84
N THR A 68 -12.29 -0.45 -2.48
CA THR A 68 -12.20 0.39 -1.28
C THR A 68 -13.43 0.27 -0.42
N MET A 69 -13.29 0.69 0.83
CA MET A 69 -14.39 0.82 1.77
C MET A 69 -14.32 2.15 2.55
N VAL A 70 -15.46 2.65 2.98
CA VAL A 70 -15.63 3.89 3.72
C VAL A 70 -15.75 3.57 5.20
N LEU A 71 -14.75 4.00 5.98
CA LEU A 71 -14.65 3.69 7.39
C LEU A 71 -14.45 4.95 8.24
N CYS A 72 -15.09 4.99 9.41
CA CYS A 72 -14.73 5.94 10.44
C CYS A 72 -13.33 5.62 11.00
N GLN A 73 -12.68 6.61 11.60
CA GLN A 73 -11.30 6.46 12.10
C GLN A 73 -11.12 5.27 13.07
N ARG A 74 -12.14 4.94 13.87
CA ARG A 74 -12.13 3.77 14.78
C ARG A 74 -12.12 2.45 14.01
N CYS A 75 -13.05 2.29 13.06
CA CYS A 75 -13.14 1.08 12.26
C CYS A 75 -11.95 0.94 11.31
N HIS A 76 -11.46 2.04 10.75
CA HIS A 76 -10.28 2.05 9.90
C HIS A 76 -9.03 1.55 10.65
N ARG A 77 -8.76 2.09 11.84
CA ARG A 77 -7.64 1.59 12.69
C ARG A 77 -7.77 0.12 13.06
N ARG A 78 -8.99 -0.39 13.25
CA ARG A 78 -9.25 -1.82 13.52
C ARG A 78 -9.00 -2.66 12.27
N PHE A 79 -9.41 -2.19 11.11
CA PHE A 79 -9.16 -2.82 9.82
C PHE A 79 -7.65 -2.90 9.54
N ASP A 80 -6.95 -1.77 9.64
CA ASP A 80 -5.49 -1.68 9.47
C ASP A 80 -4.72 -2.56 10.45
N ARG A 81 -5.28 -2.86 11.62
CA ARG A 81 -4.61 -3.75 12.58
C ARG A 81 -4.44 -5.16 12.03
N LYS A 82 -5.34 -5.64 11.17
CA LYS A 82 -5.22 -6.97 10.52
C LYS A 82 -3.99 -7.07 9.62
N PHE A 83 -3.61 -5.93 9.07
CA PHE A 83 -2.51 -5.70 8.15
C PHE A 83 -1.20 -5.34 8.83
N ARG A 84 -1.24 -5.01 10.13
CA ARG A 84 -0.04 -4.89 10.96
C ARG A 84 0.45 -6.30 11.25
N ARG A 85 1.51 -6.73 10.57
CA ARG A 85 2.21 -8.00 10.86
C ARG A 85 2.49 -8.16 12.36
N LYS A 86 2.26 -9.38 12.86
CA LYS A 86 2.62 -9.83 14.20
C LYS A 86 4.14 -10.04 14.27
N GLY A 87 4.80 -9.37 15.23
CA GLY A 87 6.06 -9.76 15.89
C GLY A 87 7.27 -10.11 15.01
N GLY A 88 8.25 -9.20 14.95
CA GLY A 88 9.60 -9.45 14.44
C GLY A 88 10.43 -8.15 14.48
N ARG A 89 11.73 -8.24 14.76
CA ARG A 89 12.61 -7.06 14.72
C ARG A 89 12.84 -6.68 13.26
N ARG A 90 12.31 -5.53 12.84
CA ARG A 90 12.55 -4.99 11.50
C ARG A 90 13.90 -4.30 11.48
N TYR A 91 14.74 -4.69 10.53
CA TYR A 91 16.02 -4.03 10.26
C TYR A 91 15.82 -3.07 9.09
N HIS A 92 15.40 -1.85 9.42
CA HIS A 92 15.31 -0.78 8.43
C HIS A 92 16.71 -0.42 7.94
N THR A 93 16.87 -0.31 6.63
CA THR A 93 18.06 0.30 6.04
C THR A 93 17.97 1.82 6.25
N PRO A 94 18.87 2.45 7.02
CA PRO A 94 18.78 3.88 7.30
C PRO A 94 19.10 4.74 6.06
N VAL A 95 19.79 4.17 5.07
CA VAL A 95 20.33 4.89 3.92
C VAL A 95 19.77 4.41 2.57
N GLY A 96 18.87 3.43 2.57
CA GLY A 96 18.38 2.84 1.32
C GLY A 96 16.99 2.24 1.40
N TYR A 97 16.46 1.87 0.25
CA TYR A 97 15.16 1.24 0.04
C TYR A 97 15.11 0.56 -1.34
N ALA A 98 14.09 -0.26 -1.58
CA ALA A 98 13.78 -0.81 -2.89
C ALA A 98 12.52 -0.12 -3.45
N SER A 99 12.63 0.52 -4.61
CA SER A 99 11.47 1.00 -5.36
C SER A 99 10.93 -0.13 -6.23
N VAL A 100 9.66 -0.46 -6.05
CA VAL A 100 8.98 -1.49 -6.84
C VAL A 100 8.08 -0.81 -7.86
N TYR A 101 8.27 -1.15 -9.13
CA TYR A 101 7.47 -0.66 -10.23
C TYR A 101 6.81 -1.83 -10.96
N ILE A 102 5.67 -1.55 -11.57
CA ILE A 102 4.99 -2.46 -12.50
C ILE A 102 4.59 -1.69 -13.75
N GLU A 103 4.24 -2.43 -14.80
CA GLU A 103 3.52 -1.87 -15.93
C GLU A 103 2.01 -1.94 -15.69
N TYR A 104 1.34 -0.79 -15.72
CA TYR A 104 -0.10 -0.68 -15.61
C TYR A 104 -0.65 0.26 -16.68
N LYS A 105 -1.56 -0.24 -17.51
CA LYS A 105 -2.15 0.50 -18.65
C LYS A 105 -1.10 1.14 -19.60
N GLY A 106 -0.01 0.42 -19.86
CA GLY A 106 1.09 0.90 -20.73
C GLY A 106 1.96 1.98 -20.10
N GLN A 107 1.82 2.23 -18.79
CA GLN A 107 2.64 3.16 -18.05
C GLN A 107 3.38 2.43 -16.93
N ARG A 108 4.60 2.88 -16.67
CA ARG A 108 5.37 2.44 -15.51
C ARG A 108 4.87 3.18 -14.27
N VAL A 109 4.42 2.43 -13.26
CA VAL A 109 3.84 2.98 -12.03
C VAL A 109 4.62 2.49 -10.82
N LEU A 110 4.92 3.41 -9.89
CA LEU A 110 5.53 3.09 -8.60
C LEU A 110 4.48 2.46 -7.69
N VAL A 111 4.73 1.24 -7.23
CA VAL A 111 3.84 0.48 -6.33
C VAL A 111 4.17 0.78 -4.87
N GLU A 112 5.45 0.69 -4.49
CA GLU A 112 5.88 0.86 -3.10
C GLU A 112 7.39 1.16 -3.01
N MET A 113 7.80 1.75 -1.90
CA MET A 113 9.20 1.91 -1.51
C MET A 113 9.48 1.07 -0.26
N ALA A 114 9.92 -0.18 -0.47
CA ALA A 114 10.20 -1.13 0.60
C ALA A 114 11.50 -0.77 1.34
N LYS A 115 11.42 -0.64 2.67
CA LYS A 115 12.56 -0.26 3.53
C LYS A 115 13.24 -1.45 4.22
N THR A 116 12.70 -2.64 4.02
CA THR A 116 13.22 -3.91 4.51
C THR A 116 12.96 -4.98 3.44
N LEU A 117 13.70 -6.09 3.51
CA LEU A 117 13.44 -7.24 2.66
C LEU A 117 12.04 -7.83 2.92
N ASP A 118 11.58 -7.85 4.17
CA ASP A 118 10.23 -8.31 4.52
C ASP A 118 9.13 -7.44 3.93
N ASP A 119 9.33 -6.12 3.87
CA ASP A 119 8.40 -5.19 3.23
C ASP A 119 8.39 -5.44 1.71
N LEU A 120 9.55 -5.72 1.10
CA LEU A 120 9.66 -6.02 -0.33
C LEU A 120 8.91 -7.30 -0.69
N ARG A 121 9.10 -8.37 0.09
CA ARG A 121 8.38 -9.65 -0.07
C ARG A 121 6.88 -9.47 0.04
N ASP A 122 6.41 -8.66 1.00
CA ASP A 122 4.97 -8.39 1.15
C ASP A 122 4.38 -7.68 -0.06
N VAL A 123 5.10 -6.69 -0.60
CA VAL A 123 4.67 -5.98 -1.80
C VAL A 123 4.55 -6.95 -2.95
N ILE A 124 5.59 -7.76 -3.21
CA ILE A 124 5.60 -8.72 -4.32
C ILE A 124 4.51 -9.78 -4.17
N ALA A 125 4.35 -10.34 -2.96
CA ALA A 125 3.31 -11.32 -2.69
C ALA A 125 1.89 -10.75 -2.93
N ALA A 126 1.69 -9.46 -2.64
CA ALA A 126 0.41 -8.78 -2.83
C ALA A 126 0.13 -8.32 -4.27
N LEU A 127 1.14 -8.31 -5.15
CA LEU A 127 0.95 -7.99 -6.56
C LEU A 127 0.11 -9.07 -7.27
N PRO A 128 -0.69 -8.72 -8.29
CA PRO A 128 -1.49 -9.68 -9.04
C PRO A 128 -0.60 -10.60 -9.89
N ASP A 129 -1.12 -11.78 -10.23
CA ASP A 129 -0.47 -12.71 -11.16
C ASP A 129 -1.29 -12.81 -12.46
N PRO A 130 -0.66 -12.80 -13.65
CA PRO A 130 0.75 -12.53 -13.90
C PRO A 130 1.08 -11.03 -13.90
N VAL A 131 2.31 -10.65 -13.54
CA VAL A 131 2.77 -9.24 -13.64
C VAL A 131 4.27 -9.12 -13.86
N ASP A 132 4.67 -8.16 -14.70
CA ASP A 132 6.06 -7.74 -14.85
C ASP A 132 6.43 -6.68 -13.81
N ILE A 133 7.58 -6.89 -13.15
CA ILE A 133 8.03 -6.11 -12.00
C ILE A 133 9.44 -5.59 -12.28
N GLU A 134 9.66 -4.31 -12.05
CA GLU A 134 11.00 -3.71 -11.99
C GLU A 134 11.29 -3.31 -10.54
N ILE A 135 12.42 -3.79 -10.01
CA ILE A 135 12.90 -3.43 -8.66
C ILE A 135 14.19 -2.63 -8.80
N GLN A 136 14.19 -1.42 -8.24
CA GLN A 136 15.37 -0.57 -8.16
C GLN A 136 15.85 -0.51 -6.71
N LEU A 137 17.08 -0.95 -6.45
CA LEU A 137 17.72 -0.73 -5.17
C LEU A 137 18.34 0.66 -5.14
N VAL A 138 17.92 1.45 -4.16
CA VAL A 138 18.32 2.85 -4.01
C VAL A 138 19.08 3.03 -2.71
N VAL A 139 20.25 3.66 -2.78
CA VAL A 139 21.09 4.03 -1.61
C VAL A 139 21.50 5.47 -1.76
N ILE A 140 21.27 6.30 -0.73
CA ILE A 140 21.57 7.74 -0.74
C ILE A 140 21.03 8.42 -2.02
N LEU A 141 19.77 8.10 -2.36
CA LEU A 141 19.05 8.62 -3.54
C LEU A 141 19.64 8.20 -4.91
N ALA A 142 20.66 7.34 -4.95
CA ALA A 142 21.21 6.80 -6.19
C ALA A 142 20.73 5.36 -6.42
N VAL A 143 20.36 5.03 -7.66
CA VAL A 143 20.08 3.65 -8.06
C VAL A 143 21.40 2.89 -8.13
N VAL A 144 21.55 1.85 -7.31
CA VAL A 144 22.75 1.01 -7.21
C VAL A 144 22.54 -0.39 -7.80
N GLY A 145 21.30 -0.75 -8.11
CA GLY A 145 20.94 -1.99 -8.76
C GLY A 145 19.56 -1.91 -9.38
N ASN A 146 19.35 -2.66 -10.46
CA ASN A 146 18.07 -2.78 -11.14
C ASN A 146 17.83 -4.25 -11.47
N GLY A 147 16.62 -4.75 -11.21
CA GLY A 147 16.21 -6.08 -11.61
C GLY A 147 14.83 -6.06 -12.24
N HIS A 148 14.67 -6.88 -13.29
CA HIS A 148 13.42 -7.14 -13.98
C HIS A 148 13.01 -8.58 -13.70
N TYR A 149 11.77 -8.73 -13.26
CA TYR A 149 11.20 -10.00 -12.85
C TYR A 149 9.81 -10.16 -13.43
N ARG A 150 9.37 -11.41 -13.56
CA ARG A 150 7.99 -11.76 -13.86
C ARG A 150 7.44 -12.59 -12.73
N LYS A 151 6.30 -12.17 -12.17
CA LYS A 151 5.56 -12.97 -11.19
C LYS A 151 4.49 -13.79 -11.91
N GLU A 152 4.55 -15.10 -11.76
CA GLU A 152 3.62 -16.08 -12.35
C GLU A 152 3.37 -17.19 -11.34
N GLU A 153 2.10 -17.56 -11.12
CA GLU A 153 1.70 -18.65 -10.21
C GLU A 153 2.26 -18.53 -8.78
N GLY A 154 2.46 -17.30 -8.29
CA GLY A 154 3.07 -17.01 -6.99
C GLY A 154 4.60 -17.04 -6.97
N ASP A 155 5.24 -17.56 -8.02
CA ASP A 155 6.69 -17.61 -8.17
C ASP A 155 7.23 -16.35 -8.86
N LEU A 156 8.49 -16.03 -8.59
CA LEU A 156 9.16 -14.88 -9.17
C LEU A 156 10.31 -15.32 -10.08
N LEU A 157 10.15 -15.12 -11.38
CA LEU A 157 11.10 -15.47 -12.42
C LEU A 157 12.03 -14.28 -12.71
N THR A 158 13.34 -14.52 -12.69
CA THR A 158 14.34 -13.50 -13.07
C THR A 158 14.41 -13.35 -14.58
N ILE A 159 14.15 -12.14 -15.08
CA ILE A 159 14.39 -11.77 -16.49
C ILE A 159 15.80 -11.21 -16.63
N ALA A 160 16.17 -10.25 -15.76
CA ALA A 160 17.48 -9.63 -15.76
C ALA A 160 17.79 -9.01 -14.40
N GLU A 161 19.05 -9.05 -13.96
CA GLU A 161 19.53 -8.39 -12.75
C GLU A 161 20.85 -7.67 -13.02
N TYR A 162 21.00 -6.48 -12.46
CA TYR A 162 22.17 -5.62 -12.62
C TYR A 162 22.58 -5.01 -11.28
N GLY A 163 23.89 -4.88 -11.07
CA GLY A 163 24.46 -4.22 -9.89
C GLY A 163 24.04 -4.91 -8.59
N ALA A 164 23.56 -4.13 -7.63
CA ALA A 164 23.15 -4.66 -6.32
C ALA A 164 21.93 -5.60 -6.36
N CYS A 165 21.21 -5.71 -7.49
CA CYS A 165 20.09 -6.64 -7.63
C CYS A 165 20.51 -8.08 -7.95
N ILE A 166 21.79 -8.34 -8.26
CA ILE A 166 22.25 -9.70 -8.59
C ILE A 166 22.02 -10.63 -7.39
N GLY A 167 21.25 -11.70 -7.62
CA GLY A 167 20.86 -12.67 -6.60
C GLY A 167 19.70 -12.21 -5.71
N LEU A 168 18.91 -11.21 -6.12
CA LEU A 168 17.78 -10.74 -5.32
C LEU A 168 16.59 -11.71 -5.42
N ALA A 169 16.30 -12.30 -6.59
CA ALA A 169 15.14 -13.19 -6.74
C ALA A 169 15.08 -14.36 -5.74
N PRO A 170 16.17 -15.10 -5.49
CA PRO A 170 16.17 -16.19 -4.50
C PRO A 170 15.92 -15.75 -3.06
N LEU A 171 16.03 -14.44 -2.78
CA LEU A 171 15.77 -13.85 -1.48
C LEU A 171 14.34 -13.35 -1.33
N MET A 172 13.52 -13.39 -2.38
CA MET A 172 12.13 -12.89 -2.38
C MET A 172 11.16 -14.06 -2.26
#